data_AF-A0A3A9ECN5-F1
#
_entry.id   AF-A0A3A9ECN5-F1
#
_cell.length_a   1.000
_cell.length_b   1.000
_cell.length_c   1.000
_cell.angle_alpha   90.00
_cell.angle_beta   90.00
_cell.angle_gamma   90.00
#
_symmetry.space_group_name_H-M   'P 1'
#
loop_
_entity.id
_entity.type
_entity.pdbx_description
1 polymer ?
#
loop_
_entity_poly.entity_id
_entity_poly.type
_entity_poly.pdbx_seq_one_letter_code
_entity_poly.pdbx_strand_id
1 'polypeptide(L)'
;MSAEQDKYRAWLVSQPSEEILNHTAEYTTREDILMAMDFIELTEAQVSALLDSPSPLADVYKNWSNMDFNVMDNIVSAIEDRADTVIRQAEELCKAPVYKESFEYAYQHGETEQHLASNRANIACRDAIEKAVNSHYQNNCFDAAAAVREVVKRFGYERTFYVLANTVQTQGGDGRVSQSNKQWAQTVPIVFEQGKRDMSYLITRTHPGILNMFVSQARHEFLLKQPLKAADIKAEAEHIL
;
A
#
# COMPACT_ATOMS: atom_id res chain seq x y z
N MET A 1 40.45 19.15 11.54
CA MET A 1 39.59 18.37 10.61
C MET A 1 38.31 19.12 10.25
N SER A 2 37.53 19.70 11.17
CA SER A 2 36.30 20.46 10.81
C SER A 2 36.56 21.62 9.84
N ALA A 3 37.61 22.42 10.06
CA ALA A 3 37.99 23.49 9.13
C ALA A 3 38.42 22.99 7.73
N GLU A 4 38.84 21.73 7.61
CA GLU A 4 39.11 21.09 6.32
C GLU A 4 37.81 20.70 5.62
N GLN A 5 36.85 20.15 6.37
CA GLN A 5 35.51 19.86 5.87
C GLN A 5 34.76 21.10 5.41
N ASP A 6 34.87 22.22 6.13
CA ASP A 6 34.26 23.49 5.72
C ASP A 6 34.81 23.99 4.37
N LYS A 7 36.11 23.83 4.13
CA LYS A 7 36.74 24.16 2.84
C LYS A 7 36.24 23.23 1.73
N TYR A 8 36.18 21.92 2.00
CA TYR A 8 35.66 20.94 1.06
C TYR A 8 34.19 21.22 0.71
N ARG A 9 33.36 21.52 1.72
CA ARG A 9 31.98 21.94 1.55
C ARG A 9 31.88 23.18 0.67
N ALA A 10 32.64 24.24 0.98
CA ALA A 10 32.61 25.49 0.22
C ALA A 10 32.97 25.29 -1.26
N TRP A 11 33.96 24.42 -1.53
CA TRP A 11 34.27 24.00 -2.89
C TRP A 11 33.11 23.23 -3.53
N LEU A 12 32.55 22.25 -2.83
CA LEU A 12 31.48 21.38 -3.35
C LEU A 12 30.23 22.17 -3.75
N VAL A 13 29.78 23.14 -2.95
CA VAL A 13 28.60 23.97 -3.30
C VAL A 13 28.83 24.91 -4.49
N SER A 14 30.08 25.10 -4.93
CA SER A 14 30.41 25.87 -6.12
C SER A 14 30.45 25.05 -7.41
N GLN A 15 30.33 23.72 -7.32
CA GLN A 15 30.38 22.80 -8.46
C GLN A 15 29.02 22.64 -9.17
N PRO A 16 28.98 22.18 -10.44
CA PRO A 16 27.72 21.83 -11.11
C PRO A 16 27.02 20.64 -10.44
N SER A 17 25.71 20.50 -10.66
CA SER A 17 24.89 19.49 -9.99
C SER A 17 25.37 18.05 -10.19
N GLU A 18 25.88 17.71 -11.37
CA GLU A 18 26.44 16.37 -11.64
C GLU A 18 27.66 16.08 -10.76
N GLU A 19 28.55 17.05 -10.61
CA GLU A 19 29.75 16.92 -9.78
C GLU A 19 29.39 16.87 -8.29
N ILE A 20 28.39 17.66 -7.86
CA ILE A 20 27.87 17.58 -6.50
C ILE A 20 27.37 16.16 -6.20
N LEU A 21 26.64 15.54 -7.13
CA LEU A 21 26.11 14.18 -6.96
C LEU A 21 27.24 13.16 -6.79
N ASN A 22 28.31 13.25 -7.57
CA ASN A 22 29.47 12.34 -7.52
C ASN A 22 30.19 12.35 -6.16
N HIS A 23 30.08 13.44 -5.39
CA HIS A 23 30.77 13.63 -4.12
C HIS A 23 29.86 13.53 -2.88
N THR A 24 28.57 13.20 -3.05
CA THR A 24 27.62 13.09 -1.93
C THR A 24 28.04 12.06 -0.89
N ALA A 25 28.44 10.86 -1.33
CA ALA A 25 28.89 9.80 -0.44
C ALA A 25 30.16 10.21 0.33
N GLU A 26 31.17 10.76 -0.35
CA GLU A 26 32.38 11.29 0.28
C GLU A 26 32.04 12.38 1.31
N TYR A 27 31.18 13.33 0.95
CA TYR A 27 30.79 14.43 1.83
C TYR A 27 30.17 13.90 3.13
N THR A 28 29.18 13.00 3.03
CA THR A 28 28.51 12.42 4.20
C THR A 28 29.47 11.59 5.06
N THR A 29 30.30 10.75 4.45
CA THR A 29 31.28 9.96 5.22
C THR A 29 32.29 10.84 5.96
N ARG A 30 32.72 11.96 5.37
CA ARG A 30 33.61 12.91 6.05
C ARG A 30 32.95 13.55 7.28
N GLU A 31 31.64 13.83 7.23
CA GLU A 31 30.88 14.28 8.42
C GLU A 31 30.78 13.16 9.47
N ASP A 32 30.57 11.91 9.07
CA ASP A 32 30.53 10.78 10.01
C ASP A 32 31.88 10.55 10.69
N ILE A 33 33.00 10.71 9.96
CA ILE A 33 34.36 10.67 10.53
C ILE A 33 34.55 11.79 11.55
N LEU A 34 34.07 13.01 11.26
CA LEU A 34 34.09 14.12 12.23
C LEU A 34 33.25 13.82 13.46
N MET A 35 32.07 13.24 13.30
CA MET A 35 31.22 12.84 14.42
C MET A 35 31.91 11.77 15.28
N ALA A 36 32.62 10.83 14.66
CA ALA A 36 33.38 9.82 15.39
C ALA A 36 34.50 10.42 16.26
N MET A 37 35.04 11.59 15.90
CA MET A 37 36.07 12.29 16.71
C MET A 37 35.59 12.61 18.13
N ASP A 38 34.29 12.75 18.36
CA ASP A 38 33.72 13.01 19.70
C ASP A 38 33.77 11.78 20.62
N PHE A 39 33.99 10.58 20.06
CA PHE A 39 33.95 9.31 20.78
C PHE A 39 35.33 8.63 20.89
N ILE A 40 36.35 9.11 20.15
CA ILE A 40 37.68 8.48 20.17
C ILE A 40 38.58 9.06 21.27
N GLU A 41 39.39 8.19 21.87
CA GLU A 41 40.49 8.59 22.73
C GLU A 41 41.81 8.41 21.98
N LEU A 42 42.41 9.53 21.55
CA LEU A 42 43.71 9.53 20.88
C LEU A 42 44.82 9.84 21.88
N THR A 43 45.96 9.18 21.72
CA THR A 43 47.19 9.55 22.45
C THR A 43 47.70 10.92 21.98
N GLU A 44 48.45 11.62 22.83
CA GLU A 44 49.05 12.93 22.50
C GLU A 44 49.88 12.89 21.21
N ALA A 45 50.62 11.79 21.00
CA ALA A 45 51.40 11.57 19.78
C ALA A 45 50.51 11.44 18.52
N GLN A 46 49.36 10.76 18.62
CA GLN A 46 48.41 10.64 17.51
C GLN A 46 47.71 11.97 17.21
N VAL A 47 47.36 12.75 18.24
CA VAL A 47 46.80 14.10 18.07
C VAL A 47 47.81 15.01 17.38
N SER A 48 49.07 15.03 17.82
CA SER A 48 50.12 15.81 17.19
C SER A 48 50.30 15.43 15.72
N ALA A 49 50.35 14.14 15.42
CA ALA A 49 50.50 13.65 14.04
C ALA A 49 49.33 14.06 13.12
N LEU A 50 48.10 14.07 13.64
CA LEU A 50 46.93 14.55 12.88
C LEU A 50 46.93 16.07 12.69
N LEU A 51 47.45 16.83 13.66
CA LEU A 51 47.57 18.30 13.54
C LEU A 51 48.67 18.71 12.54
N ASP A 52 49.73 17.92 12.42
CA ASP A 52 50.83 18.15 11.47
C ASP A 52 50.44 17.77 10.02
N SER A 53 49.39 16.95 9.84
CA SER A 53 48.88 16.63 8.50
C SER A 53 48.20 17.84 7.85
N PRO A 54 48.47 18.12 6.55
CA PRO A 54 47.78 19.17 5.81
C PRO A 54 46.33 18.83 5.45
N SER A 55 45.96 17.53 5.44
CA SER A 55 44.63 17.03 5.03
C SER A 55 44.19 15.80 5.84
N PRO A 56 44.19 15.87 7.18
CA PRO A 56 43.94 14.72 8.04
C PRO A 56 42.59 14.06 7.78
N LEU A 57 41.54 14.83 7.44
CA LEU A 57 40.21 14.25 7.19
C LEU A 57 40.14 13.53 5.85
N ALA A 58 40.74 14.08 4.79
CA ALA A 58 40.85 13.40 3.50
C ALA A 58 41.67 12.10 3.59
N ASP A 59 42.74 12.10 4.39
CA ASP A 59 43.58 10.92 4.59
C ASP A 59 42.85 9.81 5.34
N VAL A 60 42.09 10.15 6.38
CA VAL A 60 41.23 9.20 7.11
C VAL A 60 40.12 8.67 6.21
N TYR A 61 39.47 9.52 5.42
CA TYR A 61 38.47 9.09 4.43
C TYR A 61 39.07 8.12 3.40
N LYS A 62 40.26 8.43 2.86
CA LYS A 62 40.96 7.56 1.90
C LYS A 62 41.30 6.20 2.50
N ASN A 63 41.70 6.14 3.77
CA ASN A 63 41.92 4.87 4.44
C ASN A 63 40.60 4.09 4.57
N TRP A 64 39.56 4.74 5.09
CA TRP A 64 38.24 4.17 5.27
C TRP A 64 37.60 3.68 3.96
N SER A 65 37.71 4.44 2.87
CA SER A 65 37.11 4.09 1.57
C SER A 65 37.77 2.90 0.88
N ASN A 66 38.99 2.53 1.30
CA ASN A 66 39.66 1.30 0.87
C ASN A 66 39.33 0.10 1.77
N MET A 67 38.58 0.31 2.87
CA MET A 67 38.08 -0.78 3.70
C MET A 67 36.81 -1.34 3.07
N ASP A 68 36.76 -2.65 2.88
CA ASP A 68 35.66 -3.35 2.19
C ASP A 68 34.44 -3.44 3.11
N PHE A 69 33.71 -2.34 3.21
CA PHE A 69 32.47 -2.23 3.98
C PHE A 69 31.29 -2.24 3.01
N ASN A 70 30.60 -3.39 2.91
CA ASN A 70 29.33 -3.54 2.20
C ASN A 70 28.17 -2.74 2.86
N VAL A 71 28.44 -1.60 3.51
CA VAL A 71 27.45 -0.83 4.27
C VAL A 71 26.33 -0.35 3.36
N MET A 72 26.66 0.15 2.16
CA MET A 72 25.64 0.59 1.20
C MET A 72 24.81 -0.59 0.69
N ASP A 73 25.45 -1.70 0.34
CA ASP A 73 24.74 -2.92 -0.10
C ASP A 73 23.83 -3.49 1.00
N ASN A 74 24.28 -3.46 2.26
CA ASN A 74 23.49 -3.87 3.41
C ASN A 74 22.29 -2.94 3.65
N ILE A 75 22.47 -1.62 3.49
CA ILE A 75 21.37 -0.64 3.60
C ILE A 75 20.36 -0.86 2.46
N VAL A 76 20.83 -1.03 1.22
CA VAL A 76 19.97 -1.33 0.07
C VAL A 76 19.21 -2.62 0.30
N SER A 77 19.88 -3.71 0.66
CA SER A 77 19.25 -4.99 0.97
C SER A 77 18.22 -4.85 2.09
N ALA A 78 18.51 -4.10 3.15
CA ALA A 78 17.55 -3.90 4.24
C ALA A 78 16.31 -3.11 3.81
N ILE A 79 16.47 -2.13 2.91
CA ILE A 79 15.35 -1.38 2.32
C ILE A 79 14.50 -2.31 1.44
N GLU A 80 15.15 -3.09 0.57
CA GLU A 80 14.50 -4.05 -0.32
C GLU A 80 13.76 -5.13 0.47
N ASP A 81 14.40 -5.76 1.45
CA ASP A 81 13.80 -6.76 2.34
C ASP A 81 12.57 -6.21 3.07
N ARG A 82 12.64 -4.95 3.53
CA ARG A 82 11.51 -4.29 4.17
C ARG A 82 10.38 -4.01 3.18
N ALA A 83 10.70 -3.54 1.97
CA ALA A 83 9.71 -3.31 0.93
C ALA A 83 9.00 -4.62 0.55
N ASP A 84 9.75 -5.69 0.31
CA ASP A 84 9.23 -7.01 -0.02
C ASP A 84 8.37 -7.59 1.11
N THR A 85 8.80 -7.40 2.37
CA THR A 85 7.99 -7.78 3.54
C THR A 85 6.65 -7.07 3.56
N VAL A 86 6.62 -5.77 3.28
CA VAL A 86 5.38 -4.97 3.25
C VAL A 86 4.48 -5.39 2.09
N ILE A 87 5.05 -5.65 0.90
CA ILE A 87 4.31 -6.15 -0.27
C ILE A 87 3.65 -7.48 0.06
N ARG A 88 4.41 -8.45 0.58
CA ARG A 88 3.89 -9.77 0.96
C ARG A 88 2.79 -9.66 2.02
N GLN A 89 2.96 -8.82 3.04
CA GLN A 89 1.93 -8.60 4.06
C GLN A 89 0.64 -8.01 3.46
N ALA A 90 0.75 -7.08 2.50
CA ALA A 90 -0.40 -6.51 1.82
C ALA A 90 -1.11 -7.55 0.94
N GLU A 91 -0.38 -8.41 0.23
CA GLU A 91 -0.93 -9.51 -0.57
C GLU A 91 -1.69 -10.52 0.30
N GLU A 92 -1.09 -10.95 1.42
CA GLU A 92 -1.72 -11.89 2.34
C GLU A 92 -2.96 -11.29 3.02
N LEU A 93 -2.93 -9.99 3.36
CA LEU A 93 -4.11 -9.30 3.87
C LEU A 93 -5.26 -9.33 2.85
N CYS A 94 -4.97 -9.10 1.57
CA CYS A 94 -6.01 -9.12 0.52
C CYS A 94 -6.63 -10.51 0.32
N LYS A 95 -5.88 -11.58 0.63
CA LYS A 95 -6.32 -12.98 0.52
C LYS A 95 -7.08 -13.50 1.73
N ALA A 96 -7.11 -12.76 2.84
CA ALA A 96 -7.89 -13.18 4.02
C ALA A 96 -9.33 -13.49 3.57
N PRO A 97 -9.98 -14.56 4.08
CA PRO A 97 -11.37 -14.85 3.75
C PRO A 97 -12.33 -13.89 4.45
N VAL A 98 -13.54 -13.70 3.91
CA VAL A 98 -14.59 -12.94 4.59
C VAL A 98 -15.08 -13.75 5.78
N TYR A 99 -14.84 -13.24 6.98
CA TYR A 99 -15.36 -13.80 8.23
C TYR A 99 -16.84 -13.48 8.39
N LYS A 100 -17.66 -14.49 8.67
CA LYS A 100 -19.14 -14.45 8.57
C LYS A 100 -19.87 -14.45 9.92
N GLU A 101 -19.13 -14.36 11.02
CA GLU A 101 -19.68 -14.29 12.37
C GLU A 101 -19.30 -12.97 13.06
N SER A 102 -19.99 -12.67 14.17
CA SER A 102 -19.75 -11.46 14.96
C SER A 102 -18.38 -11.47 15.66
N PHE A 103 -17.93 -10.31 16.13
CA PHE A 103 -16.72 -10.24 16.94
C PHE A 103 -16.91 -10.95 18.27
N GLU A 104 -18.11 -10.84 18.87
CA GLU A 104 -18.45 -11.59 20.10
C GLU A 104 -18.30 -13.10 19.91
N TYR A 105 -18.78 -13.64 18.79
CA TYR A 105 -18.59 -15.06 18.45
C TYR A 105 -17.09 -15.38 18.32
N ALA A 106 -16.34 -14.58 17.56
CA ALA A 106 -14.91 -14.78 17.35
C ALA A 106 -14.14 -14.80 18.68
N TYR A 107 -14.49 -13.90 19.60
CA TYR A 107 -13.89 -13.83 20.93
C TYR A 107 -14.17 -15.09 21.75
N GLN A 108 -15.43 -15.55 21.76
CA GLN A 108 -15.84 -16.75 22.50
C GLN A 108 -15.21 -18.05 21.96
N HIS A 109 -14.87 -18.09 20.67
CA HIS A 109 -14.33 -19.28 20.00
C HIS A 109 -12.82 -19.21 19.75
N GLY A 110 -12.13 -18.15 20.19
CA GLY A 110 -10.69 -18.00 19.97
C GLY A 110 -10.31 -17.63 18.53
N GLU A 111 -11.25 -17.15 17.73
CA GLU A 111 -11.12 -16.80 16.30
C GLU A 111 -10.91 -15.29 16.09
N THR A 112 -10.59 -14.54 17.17
CA THR A 112 -10.39 -13.09 17.17
C THR A 112 -9.45 -12.60 16.07
N GLU A 113 -8.32 -13.28 15.85
CA GLU A 113 -7.34 -12.88 14.84
C GLU A 113 -7.92 -12.96 13.42
N GLN A 114 -8.72 -13.99 13.15
CA GLN A 114 -9.35 -14.22 11.84
C GLN A 114 -10.40 -13.13 11.56
N HIS A 115 -11.22 -12.80 12.57
CA HIS A 115 -12.17 -11.69 12.48
C HIS A 115 -11.45 -10.36 12.21
N LEU A 116 -10.40 -10.04 12.99
CA LEU A 116 -9.64 -8.80 12.82
C LEU A 116 -8.94 -8.73 11.46
N ALA A 117 -8.36 -9.83 10.99
CA ALA A 117 -7.74 -9.91 9.66
C ALA A 117 -8.77 -9.70 8.55
N SER A 118 -9.93 -10.35 8.64
CA SER A 118 -11.04 -10.13 7.71
C SER A 118 -11.52 -8.69 7.71
N ASN A 119 -11.63 -8.05 8.89
CA ASN A 119 -12.07 -6.66 8.95
C ASN A 119 -11.06 -5.69 8.35
N ARG A 120 -9.76 -5.88 8.64
CA ARG A 120 -8.68 -5.10 7.99
C ARG A 120 -8.74 -5.25 6.46
N ALA A 121 -9.01 -6.46 5.97
CA ALA A 121 -9.16 -6.71 4.54
C ALA A 121 -10.44 -6.07 3.95
N ASN A 122 -11.54 -5.98 4.71
CA ASN A 122 -12.74 -5.23 4.29
C ASN A 122 -12.43 -3.73 4.13
N ILE A 123 -11.74 -3.14 5.11
CA ILE A 123 -11.31 -1.73 5.08
C ILE A 123 -10.37 -1.50 3.88
N ALA A 124 -9.39 -2.37 3.67
CA ALA A 124 -8.47 -2.29 2.53
C ALA A 124 -9.21 -2.42 1.18
N CYS A 125 -10.21 -3.30 1.10
CA CYS A 125 -11.05 -3.45 -0.09
C CYS A 125 -11.90 -2.20 -0.35
N ARG A 126 -12.48 -1.58 0.69
CA ARG A 126 -13.19 -0.29 0.57
C ARG A 126 -12.25 0.77 0.00
N ASP A 127 -11.06 0.92 0.58
CA ASP A 127 -10.08 1.92 0.13
C ASP A 127 -9.63 1.68 -1.30
N ALA A 128 -9.47 0.42 -1.70
CA ALA A 128 -9.15 0.07 -3.07
C ALA A 128 -10.30 0.41 -4.04
N ILE A 129 -11.57 0.21 -3.65
CA ILE A 129 -12.72 0.62 -4.47
C ILE A 129 -12.75 2.13 -4.65
N GLU A 130 -12.63 2.90 -3.57
CA GLU A 130 -12.62 4.38 -3.64
C GLU A 130 -11.45 4.90 -4.48
N LYS A 131 -10.26 4.31 -4.32
CA LYS A 131 -9.09 4.65 -5.13
C LYS A 131 -9.31 4.30 -6.60
N ALA A 132 -9.76 3.10 -6.91
CA ALA A 132 -9.99 2.65 -8.29
C ALA A 132 -11.05 3.53 -8.96
N VAL A 133 -12.14 3.86 -8.28
CA VAL A 133 -13.15 4.77 -8.80
C VAL A 133 -12.54 6.14 -9.14
N ASN A 134 -11.75 6.71 -8.23
CA ASN A 134 -11.12 8.01 -8.46
C ASN A 134 -10.07 7.96 -9.60
N SER A 135 -9.26 6.91 -9.68
CA SER A 135 -8.21 6.76 -10.70
C SER A 135 -8.75 6.53 -12.11
N HIS A 136 -9.90 5.84 -12.23
CA HIS A 136 -10.55 5.51 -13.50
C HIS A 136 -11.70 6.46 -13.87
N TYR A 137 -11.82 7.60 -13.17
CA TYR A 137 -12.77 8.66 -13.49
C TYR A 137 -12.04 9.87 -14.08
N GLN A 138 -12.22 10.13 -15.38
CA GLN A 138 -11.56 11.23 -16.08
C GLN A 138 -12.51 11.83 -17.13
N ASN A 139 -12.48 13.15 -17.29
CA ASN A 139 -13.27 13.87 -18.31
C ASN A 139 -14.77 13.51 -18.30
N ASN A 140 -15.37 13.36 -17.11
CA ASN A 140 -16.76 12.91 -16.91
C ASN A 140 -17.08 11.53 -17.48
N CYS A 141 -16.06 10.70 -17.70
CA CYS A 141 -16.19 9.30 -18.08
C CYS A 141 -15.63 8.43 -16.95
N PHE A 142 -16.35 7.35 -16.64
CA PHE A 142 -15.94 6.37 -15.65
C PHE A 142 -15.70 5.02 -16.34
N ASP A 143 -14.44 4.56 -16.36
CA ASP A 143 -14.13 3.19 -16.79
C ASP A 143 -14.40 2.20 -15.66
N ALA A 144 -15.67 1.84 -15.51
CA ALA A 144 -16.11 0.90 -14.49
C ALA A 144 -15.45 -0.48 -14.65
N ALA A 145 -15.16 -0.90 -15.88
CA ALA A 145 -14.63 -2.23 -16.15
C ALA A 145 -13.16 -2.32 -15.71
N ALA A 146 -12.34 -1.31 -16.01
CA ALA A 146 -10.97 -1.22 -15.49
C ALA A 146 -10.94 -1.16 -13.97
N ALA A 147 -11.78 -0.31 -13.36
CA ALA A 147 -11.85 -0.17 -11.91
C ALA A 147 -12.26 -1.48 -11.20
N VAL A 148 -13.27 -2.17 -11.71
CA VAL A 148 -13.73 -3.46 -11.16
C VAL A 148 -12.63 -4.51 -11.27
N ARG A 149 -12.00 -4.65 -12.44
CA ARG A 149 -10.92 -5.63 -12.64
C ARG A 149 -9.75 -5.40 -11.67
N GLU A 150 -9.37 -4.14 -11.43
CA GLU A 150 -8.30 -3.79 -10.49
C GLU A 150 -8.60 -4.29 -9.06
N VAL A 151 -9.80 -3.99 -8.55
CA VAL A 151 -10.21 -4.37 -7.19
C VAL A 151 -10.39 -5.88 -7.07
N VAL A 152 -11.12 -6.49 -8.00
CA VAL A 152 -11.42 -7.92 -7.96
C VAL A 152 -10.16 -8.76 -8.12
N LYS A 153 -9.18 -8.32 -8.91
CA LYS A 153 -7.88 -9.00 -9.01
C LYS A 153 -7.18 -9.12 -7.65
N ARG A 154 -7.36 -8.13 -6.77
CA ARG A 154 -6.71 -8.08 -5.46
C ARG A 154 -7.50 -8.80 -4.38
N PHE A 155 -8.82 -8.59 -4.31
CA PHE A 155 -9.66 -9.03 -3.18
C PHE A 155 -10.65 -10.15 -3.53
N GLY A 156 -10.81 -10.49 -4.82
CA GLY A 156 -11.83 -11.41 -5.29
C GLY A 156 -13.25 -10.84 -5.24
N TYR A 157 -14.19 -11.53 -5.88
CA TYR A 157 -15.60 -11.11 -5.92
C TYR A 157 -16.30 -11.24 -4.56
N GLU A 158 -16.00 -12.27 -3.76
CA GLU A 158 -16.69 -12.48 -2.47
C GLU A 158 -16.54 -11.26 -1.56
N ARG A 159 -15.29 -10.82 -1.34
CA ARG A 159 -15.01 -9.65 -0.50
C ARG A 159 -15.49 -8.34 -1.14
N THR A 160 -15.29 -8.19 -2.44
CA THR A 160 -15.77 -7.00 -3.18
C THR A 160 -17.29 -6.86 -3.01
N PHE A 161 -18.05 -7.95 -3.16
CA PHE A 161 -19.50 -7.94 -2.97
C PHE A 161 -19.92 -7.73 -1.53
N TYR A 162 -19.19 -8.29 -0.56
CA TYR A 162 -19.47 -8.08 0.85
C TYR A 162 -19.37 -6.58 1.23
N VAL A 163 -18.29 -5.91 0.81
CA VAL A 163 -18.08 -4.47 1.07
C VAL A 163 -19.10 -3.59 0.32
N LEU A 164 -19.35 -3.91 -0.97
CA LEU A 164 -20.35 -3.18 -1.76
C LEU A 164 -21.76 -3.33 -1.17
N ALA A 165 -22.16 -4.54 -0.78
CA ALA A 165 -23.48 -4.78 -0.21
C ALA A 165 -23.64 -4.10 1.16
N ASN A 166 -22.61 -4.11 2.02
CA ASN A 166 -22.62 -3.34 3.27
C ASN A 166 -22.95 -1.86 3.02
N THR A 167 -22.35 -1.28 1.98
CA THR A 167 -22.61 0.12 1.61
C THR A 167 -24.01 0.31 1.01
N VAL A 168 -24.37 -0.46 -0.01
CA VAL A 168 -25.64 -0.30 -0.75
C VAL A 168 -26.85 -0.52 0.14
N GLN A 169 -26.77 -1.42 1.12
CA GLN A 169 -27.85 -1.63 2.10
C GLN A 169 -28.19 -0.35 2.90
N THR A 170 -27.27 0.61 3.03
CA THR A 170 -27.53 1.90 3.71
C THR A 170 -28.19 2.94 2.81
N GLN A 171 -28.25 2.71 1.49
CA GLN A 171 -28.68 3.70 0.49
C GLN A 171 -30.16 3.56 0.09
N GLY A 172 -31.01 3.02 0.96
CA GLY A 172 -32.42 2.73 0.67
C GLY A 172 -33.20 3.92 0.09
N GLY A 173 -33.01 5.12 0.64
CA GLY A 173 -33.66 6.36 0.17
C GLY A 173 -32.94 7.09 -0.97
N ASP A 174 -31.73 6.68 -1.37
CA ASP A 174 -30.97 7.37 -2.41
C ASP A 174 -31.44 6.95 -3.81
N GLY A 175 -32.03 7.87 -4.57
CA GLY A 175 -32.54 7.59 -5.91
C GLY A 175 -31.46 7.32 -6.97
N ARG A 176 -30.18 7.59 -6.68
CA ARG A 176 -29.07 7.39 -7.63
C ARG A 176 -28.61 5.94 -7.71
N VAL A 177 -29.00 5.11 -6.74
CA VAL A 177 -28.69 3.68 -6.72
C VAL A 177 -29.92 2.91 -7.19
N SER A 178 -29.72 2.07 -8.21
CA SER A 178 -30.80 1.34 -8.85
C SER A 178 -31.49 0.37 -7.90
N GLN A 179 -32.79 0.16 -8.11
CA GLN A 179 -33.56 -0.81 -7.32
C GLN A 179 -33.01 -2.23 -7.43
N SER A 180 -32.50 -2.62 -8.61
CA SER A 180 -31.84 -3.90 -8.82
C SER A 180 -30.62 -4.09 -7.92
N ASN A 181 -29.74 -3.07 -7.83
CA ASN A 181 -28.58 -3.11 -6.95
C ASN A 181 -28.97 -3.13 -5.47
N LYS A 182 -30.02 -2.39 -5.09
CA LYS A 182 -30.56 -2.43 -3.72
C LYS A 182 -31.08 -3.81 -3.34
N GLN A 183 -31.89 -4.42 -4.19
CA GLN A 183 -32.43 -5.77 -3.96
C GLN A 183 -31.31 -6.81 -3.87
N TRP A 184 -30.33 -6.76 -4.78
CA TRP A 184 -29.16 -7.62 -4.71
C TRP A 184 -28.36 -7.44 -3.42
N ALA A 185 -28.14 -6.20 -2.97
CA ALA A 185 -27.39 -5.96 -1.74
C ALA A 185 -28.07 -6.59 -0.51
N GLN A 186 -29.41 -6.66 -0.48
CA GLN A 186 -30.15 -7.33 0.59
C GLN A 186 -29.99 -8.86 0.59
N THR A 187 -29.53 -9.48 -0.50
CA THR A 187 -29.27 -10.93 -0.53
C THR A 187 -27.93 -11.31 0.09
N VAL A 188 -27.05 -10.34 0.37
CA VAL A 188 -25.74 -10.58 0.98
C VAL A 188 -25.87 -10.47 2.51
N PRO A 189 -25.57 -11.53 3.28
CA PRO A 189 -25.70 -11.51 4.73
C PRO A 189 -24.55 -10.72 5.34
N ILE A 190 -24.80 -9.45 5.66
CA ILE A 190 -23.82 -8.60 6.36
C ILE A 190 -23.96 -8.81 7.86
N VAL A 191 -22.85 -9.15 8.50
CA VAL A 191 -22.78 -9.40 9.95
C VAL A 191 -22.84 -8.09 10.72
N PHE A 192 -23.69 -8.03 11.75
CA PHE A 192 -23.79 -6.91 12.67
C PHE A 192 -23.29 -7.33 14.05
N GLU A 193 -22.58 -6.44 14.73
CA GLU A 193 -22.13 -6.63 16.10
C GLU A 193 -23.20 -6.09 17.06
N GLN A 194 -23.84 -6.96 17.83
CA GLN A 194 -24.94 -6.58 18.74
C GLN A 194 -26.04 -5.76 18.03
N GLY A 195 -26.37 -6.14 16.79
CA GLY A 195 -27.34 -5.44 15.95
C GLY A 195 -26.83 -4.11 15.35
N LYS A 196 -25.55 -3.76 15.54
CA LYS A 196 -24.92 -2.57 14.94
C LYS A 196 -24.08 -2.96 13.74
N ARG A 197 -24.30 -2.26 12.63
CA ARG A 197 -23.48 -2.38 11.41
C ARG A 197 -22.09 -1.82 11.65
N ASP A 198 -21.08 -2.50 11.10
CA ASP A 198 -19.74 -1.93 11.04
C ASP A 198 -19.66 -0.86 9.94
N MET A 199 -19.41 0.38 10.37
CA MET A 199 -19.31 1.55 9.51
C MET A 199 -17.88 1.75 8.96
N SER A 200 -16.90 1.03 9.49
CA SER A 200 -15.46 1.22 9.21
C SER A 200 -15.07 0.89 7.76
N TYR A 201 -15.89 0.13 7.03
CA TYR A 201 -15.67 -0.22 5.62
C TYR A 201 -16.83 0.19 4.71
N LEU A 202 -17.62 1.19 5.11
CA LEU A 202 -18.57 1.84 4.19
C LEU A 202 -17.84 2.73 3.19
N ILE A 203 -18.23 2.64 1.92
CA ILE A 203 -17.71 3.49 0.85
C ILE A 203 -18.41 4.85 0.94
N THR A 204 -17.68 5.86 1.41
CA THR A 204 -18.22 7.20 1.70
C THR A 204 -17.61 8.29 0.83
N ARG A 205 -16.43 8.04 0.23
CA ARG A 205 -15.72 9.01 -0.63
C ARG A 205 -16.03 8.84 -2.13
N THR A 206 -17.10 8.13 -2.47
CA THR A 206 -17.55 7.92 -3.86
C THR A 206 -18.98 8.40 -4.03
N HIS A 207 -19.26 9.14 -5.12
CA HIS A 207 -20.62 9.58 -5.44
C HIS A 207 -21.54 8.36 -5.69
N PRO A 208 -22.76 8.30 -5.11
CA PRO A 208 -23.63 7.12 -5.20
C PRO A 208 -23.98 6.67 -6.62
N GLY A 209 -24.09 7.61 -7.57
CA GLY A 209 -24.31 7.27 -8.99
C GLY A 209 -23.13 6.52 -9.62
N ILE A 210 -21.89 6.90 -9.27
CA ILE A 210 -20.67 6.24 -9.75
C ILE A 210 -20.52 4.88 -9.06
N LEU A 211 -20.79 4.81 -7.75
CA LEU A 211 -20.84 3.54 -7.02
C LEU A 211 -21.86 2.58 -7.64
N ASN A 212 -23.04 3.07 -8.02
CA ASN A 212 -24.04 2.27 -8.70
C ASN A 212 -23.53 1.69 -10.03
N MET A 213 -22.75 2.45 -10.82
CA MET A 213 -22.10 1.94 -12.03
C MET A 213 -21.08 0.85 -11.70
N PHE A 214 -20.23 1.06 -10.69
CA PHE A 214 -19.25 0.06 -10.24
C PHE A 214 -19.93 -1.25 -9.80
N VAL A 215 -20.99 -1.17 -8.99
CA VAL A 215 -21.75 -2.34 -8.53
C VAL A 215 -22.36 -3.10 -9.71
N SER A 216 -23.00 -2.39 -10.64
CA SER A 216 -23.60 -3.01 -11.83
C SER A 216 -22.55 -3.73 -12.67
N GLN A 217 -21.39 -3.09 -12.90
CA GLN A 217 -20.30 -3.69 -13.66
C GLN A 217 -19.72 -4.91 -12.95
N ALA A 218 -19.48 -4.84 -11.63
CA ALA A 218 -18.95 -5.95 -10.85
C ALA A 218 -19.88 -7.17 -10.88
N ARG A 219 -21.19 -6.93 -10.75
CA ARG A 219 -22.20 -7.99 -10.86
C ARG A 219 -22.23 -8.60 -12.27
N HIS A 220 -22.19 -7.76 -13.31
CA HIS A 220 -22.18 -8.22 -14.69
C HIS A 220 -20.94 -9.08 -15.00
N GLU A 221 -19.74 -8.62 -14.66
CA GLU A 221 -18.51 -9.39 -14.90
C GLU A 221 -18.47 -10.70 -14.12
N PHE A 222 -19.03 -10.74 -12.91
CA PHE A 222 -19.14 -11.98 -12.14
C PHE A 222 -20.07 -12.98 -12.80
N LEU A 223 -21.23 -12.52 -13.32
CA LEU A 223 -22.16 -13.38 -14.04
C LEU A 223 -21.53 -14.00 -15.29
N LEU A 224 -20.73 -13.22 -16.03
CA LEU A 224 -19.99 -13.73 -17.20
C LEU A 224 -18.96 -14.83 -16.86
N LYS A 225 -18.51 -14.91 -15.60
CA LYS A 225 -17.60 -15.97 -15.13
C LYS A 225 -18.32 -17.20 -14.61
N GLN A 226 -19.63 -17.13 -14.40
CA GLN A 226 -20.40 -18.29 -13.98
C GLN A 226 -20.70 -19.20 -15.18
N PRO A 227 -20.73 -20.53 -14.97
CA PRO A 227 -21.21 -21.43 -16.00
C PRO A 227 -22.66 -21.09 -16.34
N LEU A 228 -22.99 -21.12 -17.64
CA LEU A 228 -24.36 -20.96 -18.11
C LEU A 228 -25.26 -21.99 -17.46
N LYS A 229 -26.42 -21.57 -16.95
CA LYS A 229 -27.40 -22.52 -16.40
C LYS A 229 -28.11 -23.21 -17.56
N ALA A 230 -28.58 -24.43 -17.31
CA ALA A 230 -29.35 -25.18 -18.30
C ALA A 230 -30.57 -24.40 -18.84
N ALA A 231 -31.17 -23.55 -18.01
CA ALA A 231 -32.26 -22.66 -18.41
C ALA A 231 -31.81 -21.57 -19.41
N ASP A 232 -30.62 -21.00 -19.21
CA ASP A 232 -30.06 -19.97 -20.10
C ASP A 232 -29.70 -20.57 -21.46
N ILE A 233 -29.12 -21.78 -21.46
CA ILE A 233 -28.82 -22.55 -22.68
C ILE A 233 -30.12 -22.85 -23.44
N LYS A 234 -31.17 -23.27 -22.73
CA LYS A 234 -32.46 -23.60 -23.33
C LYS A 234 -33.14 -22.37 -23.94
N ALA A 235 -33.15 -21.24 -23.23
CA ALA A 235 -33.73 -19.99 -23.73
C ALA A 235 -32.99 -19.46 -24.97
N GLU A 236 -31.66 -19.56 -24.99
CA GLU A 236 -30.87 -19.17 -26.17
C GLU A 236 -31.09 -20.14 -27.34
N ALA A 237 -31.18 -21.45 -27.08
CA ALA A 237 -31.47 -22.45 -28.10
C ALA A 237 -32.86 -22.25 -28.75
N GLU A 238 -33.85 -21.84 -27.97
CA GLU A 238 -35.20 -21.49 -28.45
C GLU A 238 -35.23 -20.18 -29.26
N HIS A 239 -34.25 -19.28 -29.08
CA HIS A 239 -34.13 -18.04 -29.84
C HIS A 239 -33.39 -18.23 -31.18
N ILE A 240 -32.57 -19.27 -31.30
CA ILE A 240 -31.78 -19.59 -32.50
C ILE A 240 -32.54 -20.50 -33.49
N LEU A 241 -33.56 -21.23 -33.01
CA LEU A 241 -34.43 -22.10 -33.81
C LEU A 241 -35.68 -21.37 -34.33
#